data_AF-A0A0F9CVH2-F1
#
_entry.id   AF-A0A0F9CVH2-F1
#
_cell.length_a   1.000
_cell.length_b   1.000
_cell.length_c   1.000
_cell.angle_alpha   90.00
_cell.angle_beta   90.00
_cell.angle_gamma   90.00
#
_symmetry.space_group_name_H-M   'P 1'
#
loop_
_entity.id
_entity.type
_entity.pdbx_description
1 polymer ?
#
loop_
_entity_poly.entity_id
_entity_poly.type
_entity_poly.pdbx_seq_one_letter_code
_entity_poly.pdbx_strand_id
1 'polypeptide(L)'
;MCHAAIVAMGYSPALGFIHTGKQLSFVYDIADLYKSDITIPLAFDIVKEGDTDISRRVRKECREIFRRKKFLKELVKDIKNVLDIKDYLNPKLKSFLNYNEVKDRDYDRDEGLPGFLWDPKEGNINGGQNFGDPR
;
A
#
# COMPACT_ATOMS: atom_id res chain seq x y z
N MET A 1 5.73 3.06 9.57
CA MET A 1 5.88 2.80 8.13
C MET A 1 4.76 1.92 7.60
N CYS A 2 4.65 0.65 8.02
CA CYS A 2 3.62 -0.27 7.49
C CYS A 2 2.20 0.26 7.67
N HIS A 3 1.84 0.73 8.87
CA HIS A 3 0.51 1.32 9.12
C HIS A 3 0.18 2.46 8.14
N ALA A 4 1.12 3.38 7.93
CA ALA A 4 0.95 4.50 6.99
C ALA A 4 0.76 4.03 5.55
N ALA A 5 1.49 3.00 5.12
CA ALA A 5 1.32 2.40 3.79
C ALA A 5 -0.07 1.77 3.62
N ILE A 6 -0.48 0.97 4.61
CA ILE A 6 -1.77 0.27 4.61
C ILE A 6 -2.94 1.27 4.50
N VAL A 7 -2.96 2.30 5.34
CA VAL A 7 -4.04 3.30 5.31
C VAL A 7 -4.00 4.18 4.07
N ALA A 8 -2.80 4.55 3.58
CA ALA A 8 -2.66 5.34 2.36
C ALA A 8 -3.14 4.58 1.10
N MET A 9 -3.09 3.25 1.14
CA MET A 9 -3.63 2.38 0.09
C MET A 9 -5.13 2.09 0.24
N GLY A 10 -5.78 2.57 1.32
CA GLY A 10 -7.19 2.35 1.59
C GLY A 10 -7.54 1.00 2.21
N TYR A 11 -6.55 0.26 2.75
CA TYR A 11 -6.78 -1.01 3.43
C TYR A 11 -7.02 -0.83 4.93
N SER A 12 -7.72 -1.80 5.54
CA SER A 12 -7.97 -1.82 6.98
C SER A 12 -6.76 -2.38 7.74
N PRO A 13 -6.17 -1.65 8.71
CA PRO A 13 -5.11 -2.16 9.57
C PRO A 13 -5.54 -3.31 10.49
N ALA A 14 -6.84 -3.42 10.77
CA ALA A 14 -7.39 -4.39 11.71
C ALA A 14 -7.64 -5.78 11.08
N LEU A 15 -7.69 -5.87 9.76
CA LEU A 15 -7.98 -7.11 9.04
C LEU A 15 -6.68 -7.84 8.64
N GLY A 16 -6.02 -8.46 9.61
CA GLY A 16 -4.87 -9.33 9.35
C GLY A 16 -5.27 -10.76 9.00
N PHE A 17 -4.32 -11.48 8.43
CA PHE A 17 -4.40 -12.88 7.99
C PHE A 17 -3.75 -13.82 9.00
N ILE A 18 -2.51 -13.53 9.43
CA ILE A 18 -1.77 -14.35 10.41
C ILE A 18 -2.09 -13.83 11.81
N HIS A 19 -1.96 -12.53 12.02
CA HIS A 19 -2.34 -11.89 13.27
C HIS A 19 -3.82 -11.49 13.21
N THR A 20 -4.62 -11.96 14.16
CA THR A 20 -6.06 -11.65 14.22
C THR A 20 -6.44 -11.07 15.60
N GLY A 21 -7.60 -10.41 15.69
CA GLY A 21 -8.16 -9.91 16.95
C GLY A 21 -7.54 -8.62 17.49
N LYS A 22 -6.71 -7.91 16.72
CA LYS A 22 -6.12 -6.61 17.12
C LYS A 22 -6.33 -5.54 16.06
N GLN A 23 -6.45 -4.28 16.47
CA GLN A 23 -6.60 -3.13 15.56
C GLN A 23 -5.42 -2.92 14.60
N LEU A 24 -4.26 -3.51 14.89
CA LEU A 24 -3.05 -3.43 14.08
C LEU A 24 -2.62 -4.79 13.51
N SER A 25 -3.55 -5.75 13.46
CA SER A 25 -3.33 -7.10 12.97
C SER A 25 -2.59 -7.14 11.62
N PHE A 26 -3.09 -6.43 10.60
CA PHE A 26 -2.45 -6.42 9.29
C PHE A 26 -1.12 -5.65 9.26
N VAL A 27 -0.95 -4.68 10.18
CA VAL A 27 0.32 -3.98 10.35
C VAL A 27 1.42 -4.94 10.79
N TYR A 28 1.10 -5.89 11.68
CA TYR A 28 2.05 -6.91 12.14
C TYR A 28 2.38 -7.91 11.04
N ASP A 29 1.38 -8.37 10.29
CA ASP A 29 1.62 -9.27 9.14
C ASP A 29 2.62 -8.67 8.14
N ILE A 30 2.43 -7.41 7.77
CA ILE A 30 3.33 -6.73 6.83
C ILE A 30 4.69 -6.40 7.47
N ALA A 31 4.74 -6.00 8.75
CA ALA A 31 6.00 -5.72 9.42
C ALA A 31 6.89 -6.97 9.55
N ASP A 32 6.26 -8.14 9.71
CA ASP A 32 6.94 -9.42 9.89
C ASP A 32 7.71 -9.87 8.64
N LEU A 33 7.34 -9.40 7.45
CA LEU A 33 8.08 -9.64 6.21
C LEU A 33 9.49 -9.02 6.21
N TYR A 34 9.74 -8.01 7.05
CA TYR A 34 11.00 -7.25 7.02
C TYR A 34 11.77 -7.26 8.33
N LYS A 35 11.18 -7.77 9.43
CA LYS A 35 11.78 -7.66 10.77
C LYS A 35 13.13 -8.38 10.85
N SER A 36 13.25 -9.56 10.22
CA SER A 36 14.48 -10.37 10.19
C SER A 36 15.61 -9.69 9.43
N ASP A 37 15.28 -8.94 8.38
CA ASP A 37 16.25 -8.43 7.43
C ASP A 37 16.66 -6.98 7.73
N ILE A 38 15.88 -6.28 8.56
CA ILE A 38 16.10 -4.87 8.87
C ILE A 38 16.20 -4.65 10.38
N THR A 39 15.09 -4.77 11.10
CA THR A 39 15.00 -4.21 12.45
C THR A 39 15.69 -5.08 13.50
N ILE A 40 15.67 -6.41 13.34
CA ILE A 40 16.32 -7.32 14.28
C ILE A 40 17.85 -7.16 14.21
N PRO A 41 18.53 -7.30 13.05
CA PRO A 41 19.99 -7.14 12.98
C PRO A 41 20.43 -5.74 13.42
N LEU A 42 19.73 -4.70 12.97
CA LEU A 42 20.04 -3.32 13.35
C LEU A 42 19.98 -3.10 14.86
N ALA A 43 18.98 -3.68 15.54
CA ALA A 43 18.87 -3.53 16.99
C ALA A 43 20.12 -4.10 17.70
N PHE A 44 20.61 -5.27 17.28
CA PHE A 44 21.81 -5.87 17.82
C PHE A 44 23.07 -5.07 17.49
N ASP A 45 23.20 -4.55 16.26
CA ASP A 45 24.33 -3.71 15.87
C ASP A 45 24.42 -2.44 16.73
N ILE A 46 23.29 -1.77 16.97
CA ILE A 46 23.26 -0.55 17.79
C ILE A 46 23.55 -0.83 19.27
N VAL A 47 23.07 -1.96 19.80
CA VAL A 47 23.36 -2.38 21.18
C VAL A 47 24.84 -2.72 21.34
N LYS A 48 25.46 -3.31 20.32
CA LYS A 48 26.90 -3.62 20.33
C LYS A 48 27.78 -2.36 20.43
N GLU A 49 27.32 -1.21 19.92
CA GLU A 49 28.03 0.07 20.00
C GLU A 49 27.96 0.74 21.39
N GLY A 50 27.09 0.27 22.28
CA GLY A 50 26.91 0.80 23.64
C GLY A 50 25.45 0.79 24.08
N ASP A 51 25.20 1.15 25.35
CA ASP A 51 23.89 1.07 25.99
C ASP A 51 23.15 2.42 26.13
N THR A 52 23.85 3.53 25.90
CA THR A 52 23.25 4.87 25.93
C THR A 52 22.26 5.09 24.77
N ASP A 53 21.10 5.66 25.06
CA ASP A 53 20.15 6.16 24.05
C ASP A 53 19.72 5.13 22.97
N ILE A 54 19.76 3.81 23.26
CA ILE A 54 19.56 2.74 22.25
C ILE A 54 18.33 3.01 21.39
N SER A 55 17.17 3.28 22.01
CA SER A 55 15.93 3.48 21.25
C SER A 55 15.98 4.68 20.30
N ARG A 56 16.70 5.75 20.67
CA ARG A 56 16.88 6.93 19.81
C ARG A 56 17.78 6.58 18.63
N ARG A 57 18.89 5.89 18.88
CA ARG A 57 19.85 5.45 17.85
C ARG A 57 19.20 4.47 16.86
N VAL A 58 18.53 3.43 17.35
CA VAL A 58 17.78 2.49 16.50
C VAL A 58 16.75 3.21 15.64
N ARG A 59 15.93 4.11 16.22
CA ARG A 59 14.94 4.86 15.44
C ARG A 59 15.57 5.76 14.38
N LYS A 60 16.72 6.37 14.66
CA LYS A 60 17.45 7.21 13.71
C LYS A 60 17.94 6.37 12.53
N GLU A 61 18.62 5.26 12.80
CA GLU A 61 19.14 4.39 11.74
C GLU A 61 18.04 3.68 10.94
N CYS A 62 16.95 3.27 11.59
CA CYS A 62 15.75 2.79 10.88
C CYS A 62 15.26 3.82 9.85
N ARG A 63 15.16 5.11 10.22
CA ARG A 63 14.73 6.17 9.29
C ARG A 63 15.70 6.31 8.12
N GLU A 64 17.01 6.26 8.37
CA GLU A 64 18.00 6.35 7.30
C GLU A 64 17.94 5.15 6.34
N ILE A 65 17.77 3.94 6.88
CA ILE A 65 17.57 2.73 6.06
C ILE A 65 16.30 2.85 5.23
N PHE A 66 15.18 3.24 5.84
CA PHE A 66 13.90 3.37 5.13
C PHE A 66 13.96 4.44 4.03
N ARG A 67 14.63 5.56 4.28
CA ARG A 67 14.87 6.63 3.30
C ARG A 67 15.72 6.12 2.14
N ARG A 68 16.87 5.50 2.42
CA ARG A 68 17.82 5.00 1.41
C ARG A 68 17.20 3.91 0.53
N LYS A 69 16.42 3.01 1.12
CA LYS A 69 15.74 1.92 0.39
C LYS A 69 14.47 2.36 -0.33
N LYS A 70 14.05 3.63 -0.24
CA LYS A 70 12.71 4.08 -0.68
C LYS A 70 11.60 3.15 -0.17
N PHE A 71 11.70 2.77 1.10
CA PHE A 71 11.00 1.60 1.67
C PHE A 71 9.48 1.66 1.54
N LEU A 72 8.88 2.86 1.53
CA LEU A 72 7.44 3.00 1.31
C LEU A 72 7.00 2.50 -0.08
N LYS A 73 7.84 2.70 -1.12
CA LYS A 73 7.57 2.20 -2.48
C LYS A 73 7.59 0.67 -2.53
N GLU A 74 8.55 0.05 -1.86
CA GLU A 74 8.64 -1.41 -1.76
C GLU A 74 7.46 -1.98 -0.95
N LEU A 75 7.11 -1.37 0.19
CA LEU A 75 5.93 -1.77 0.98
C LEU A 75 4.65 -1.79 0.14
N VAL A 76 4.39 -0.75 -0.66
CA VAL A 76 3.21 -0.68 -1.53
C VAL A 76 3.21 -1.81 -2.55
N LYS A 77 4.36 -2.13 -3.15
CA LYS A 77 4.52 -3.22 -4.10
C LYS A 77 4.26 -4.58 -3.43
N ASP A 78 4.85 -4.80 -2.26
CA ASP A 78 4.76 -6.08 -1.56
C ASP A 78 3.37 -6.33 -0.99
N ILE A 79 2.68 -5.30 -0.47
CA ILE A 79 1.27 -5.40 -0.07
C ILE A 79 0.40 -5.84 -1.26
N LYS A 80 0.61 -5.26 -2.46
CA LYS A 80 -0.13 -5.67 -3.66
C LYS A 80 0.14 -7.13 -4.05
N ASN A 81 1.37 -7.60 -3.86
CA ASN A 81 1.76 -8.98 -4.17
C ASN A 81 1.18 -9.96 -3.15
N VAL A 82 1.24 -9.65 -1.85
CA VAL A 82 0.73 -10.52 -0.77
C VAL A 82 -0.78 -10.66 -0.83
N LEU A 83 -1.49 -9.59 -1.18
CA LEU A 83 -2.94 -9.63 -1.38
C LEU A 83 -3.35 -10.27 -2.70
N ASP A 84 -2.38 -10.72 -3.50
CA ASP A 84 -2.57 -11.39 -4.80
C ASP A 84 -3.63 -10.73 -5.69
N ILE A 85 -3.63 -9.39 -5.67
CA ILE A 85 -4.73 -8.63 -6.27
C ILE A 85 -4.85 -8.98 -7.74
N LYS A 86 -3.74 -9.28 -8.42
CA LYS A 86 -3.71 -9.58 -9.86
C LYS A 86 -4.65 -10.71 -10.25
N ASP A 87 -4.80 -11.76 -9.46
CA ASP A 87 -5.58 -12.93 -9.88
C ASP A 87 -7.09 -12.77 -9.66
N TYR A 88 -7.50 -11.86 -8.77
CA TYR A 88 -8.91 -11.54 -8.52
C TYR A 88 -9.46 -10.41 -9.41
N LEU A 89 -8.63 -9.80 -10.26
CA LEU A 89 -9.09 -8.80 -11.23
C LEU A 89 -9.69 -9.50 -12.45
N ASN A 90 -10.93 -9.16 -12.77
CA ASN A 90 -11.51 -9.53 -14.05
C ASN A 90 -10.63 -9.01 -15.22
N PRO A 91 -10.72 -9.61 -16.42
CA PRO A 91 -9.88 -9.23 -17.57
C PRO A 91 -9.96 -7.72 -17.91
N LYS A 92 -11.12 -7.11 -17.67
CA LYS A 92 -11.37 -5.67 -17.85
C LYS A 92 -10.50 -4.86 -16.88
N LEU A 93 -10.47 -5.20 -15.60
CA LEU A 93 -9.67 -4.52 -14.58
C LEU A 93 -8.17 -4.83 -14.71
N LYS A 94 -7.79 -6.02 -15.21
CA LYS A 94 -6.41 -6.30 -15.66
C LYS A 94 -5.97 -5.36 -16.78
N SER A 95 -6.83 -5.10 -17.77
CA SER A 95 -6.53 -4.13 -18.84
C SER A 95 -6.42 -2.69 -18.33
N PHE A 96 -7.23 -2.28 -17.34
CA PHE A 96 -7.09 -0.98 -16.65
C PHE A 96 -5.81 -0.87 -15.82
N LEU A 97 -5.38 -1.92 -15.11
CA LEU A 97 -4.11 -1.87 -14.40
C LEU A 97 -2.90 -1.83 -15.34
N ASN A 98 -2.98 -2.54 -16.47
CA ASN A 98 -2.00 -2.45 -17.55
C ASN A 98 -2.05 -1.10 -18.30
N TYR A 99 -3.17 -0.37 -18.24
CA TYR A 99 -3.33 0.99 -18.77
C TYR A 99 -2.59 2.07 -17.95
N ASN A 100 -2.00 1.71 -16.80
CA ASN A 100 -1.22 2.64 -15.97
C ASN A 100 0.26 2.76 -16.38
N GLU A 101 0.64 2.37 -17.60
CA GLU A 101 1.44 3.30 -18.38
C GLU A 101 0.55 4.52 -18.69
N VAL A 102 0.39 5.39 -17.68
CA VAL A 102 -0.38 6.63 -17.76
C VAL A 102 0.29 7.54 -18.79
N LYS A 103 -0.03 7.34 -20.07
CA LYS A 103 0.07 8.36 -21.09
C LYS A 103 -1.30 9.03 -21.22
N ASP A 104 -1.28 10.34 -21.00
CA ASP A 104 -2.23 11.34 -21.48
C ASP A 104 -3.70 11.19 -21.07
N ARG A 105 -3.99 11.42 -19.79
CA ARG A 105 -5.12 12.31 -19.49
C ARG A 105 -4.62 13.46 -18.62
N ASP A 106 -4.50 14.60 -19.27
CA ASP A 106 -4.06 15.87 -18.71
C ASP A 106 -5.20 16.41 -17.83
N TYR A 107 -5.36 15.86 -16.61
CA TYR A 107 -6.33 16.35 -15.62
C TYR A 107 -6.11 17.82 -15.28
N ASP A 108 -4.91 18.35 -15.57
CA ASP A 108 -4.57 19.77 -15.47
C ASP A 108 -5.28 20.65 -16.52
N ARG A 109 -5.91 20.08 -17.55
CA ARG A 109 -6.62 20.86 -18.59
C ARG A 109 -8.13 21.02 -18.36
N ASP A 110 -8.75 20.16 -17.56
CA ASP A 110 -10.20 20.22 -17.32
C ASP A 110 -10.58 19.52 -15.99
N GLU A 111 -10.70 20.31 -14.92
CA GLU A 111 -11.15 19.89 -13.59
C GLU A 111 -12.58 19.35 -13.57
N GLY A 112 -13.36 19.55 -14.65
CA GLY A 112 -14.75 19.12 -14.76
C GLY A 112 -14.96 17.76 -15.42
N LEU A 113 -13.89 17.07 -15.86
CA LEU A 113 -14.02 15.77 -16.51
C LEU A 113 -14.62 14.73 -15.55
N PRO A 114 -15.79 14.15 -15.85
CA PRO A 114 -16.38 13.14 -14.99
C PRO A 114 -15.44 11.95 -14.88
N GLY A 115 -15.01 11.68 -13.65
CA GLY A 115 -14.23 10.50 -13.31
C GLY A 115 -15.04 9.22 -13.53
N PHE A 116 -14.38 8.09 -13.36
CA PHE A 116 -15.08 6.80 -13.40
C PHE A 116 -15.90 6.57 -12.13
N LEU A 117 -17.09 5.98 -12.28
CA LEU A 117 -17.92 5.49 -11.18
C LEU A 117 -17.66 3.99 -10.98
N TRP A 118 -17.67 3.53 -9.72
CA TRP A 118 -17.47 2.11 -9.39
C TRP A 118 -18.79 1.34 -9.46
N ASP A 119 -18.81 0.21 -10.17
CA ASP A 119 -19.92 -0.73 -10.30
C ASP A 119 -19.49 -2.15 -9.89
N PRO A 120 -20.27 -2.86 -9.05
CA PRO A 120 -19.92 -4.18 -8.54
C PRO A 120 -19.94 -5.31 -9.58
N LYS A 121 -20.61 -5.14 -10.72
CA LYS A 121 -20.69 -6.14 -11.80
C LYS A 121 -19.73 -5.84 -12.94
N GLU A 122 -19.60 -4.56 -13.30
CA GLU A 122 -18.89 -4.10 -14.50
C GLU A 122 -17.56 -3.39 -14.21
N GLY A 123 -17.24 -3.14 -12.93
CA GLY A 123 -16.05 -2.42 -12.50
C GLY A 123 -16.21 -0.91 -12.66
N ASN A 124 -15.20 -0.21 -13.17
CA ASN A 124 -15.30 1.23 -13.39
C ASN A 124 -16.10 1.54 -14.68
N ILE A 125 -17.20 2.28 -14.54
CA ILE A 125 -18.02 2.82 -15.64
C ILE A 125 -17.77 4.33 -15.79
N ASN A 126 -18.03 4.91 -16.96
CA ASN A 126 -17.87 6.36 -17.14
C ASN A 126 -18.89 7.12 -16.26
N GLY A 127 -18.41 8.10 -15.49
CA GLY A 127 -19.29 9.05 -14.82
C GLY A 127 -20.00 9.96 -15.84
N GLY A 128 -21.10 10.57 -15.42
CA GLY A 128 -21.87 11.50 -16.28
C GLY A 128 -22.79 10.83 -17.31
N GLN A 129 -22.90 9.50 -17.31
CA GLN A 129 -23.84 8.76 -18.14
C GLN A 129 -25.09 8.38 -17.31
N ASN A 130 -26.28 8.60 -17.86
CA ASN A 130 -27.53 8.16 -17.24
C ASN A 130 -27.77 6.68 -17.56
N PHE A 131 -27.87 5.84 -16.53
CA PHE A 131 -28.14 4.39 -16.64
C PHE A 131 -29.60 4.02 -16.37
N GLY A 132 -30.48 5.02 -16.21
CA GLY A 132 -31.92 4.79 -16.14
C GLY A 132 -32.48 4.40 -17.52
N ASP A 133 -33.38 3.41 -17.53
CA ASP A 133 -34.12 2.99 -18.72
C ASP A 133 -34.93 4.19 -19.25
N PRO A 134 -34.83 4.57 -20.54
CA PRO A 134 -35.64 5.65 -21.10
C PRO A 134 -37.11 5.23 -21.09
N ARG A 135 -37.85 5.70 -20.07
CA ARG A 135 -39.31 5.63 -20.04
C ARG A 135 -39.92 6.62 -21.02
#